data_AF-A0AA91AF45-F1
#
_entry.id   AF-A0AA91AF45-F1
#
_cell.length_a   1.000
_cell.length_b   1.000
_cell.length_c   1.000
_cell.angle_alpha   90.00
_cell.angle_beta   90.00
_cell.angle_gamma   90.00
#
_symmetry.space_group_name_H-M   'P 1'
#
loop_
_entity.id
_entity.type
_entity.pdbx_description
1 polymer ?
#
loop_
_entity_poly.entity_id
_entity_poly.type
_entity_poly.pdbx_seq_one_letter_code
_entity_poly.pdbx_strand_id
1 'polypeptide(L)' 'LLPLKAKKRCKLHPELKVYNQEINKRRIEIEHVFGSLKTFKILTERYRNRGKRLGLRFNLIAGVYNMELSKK' A
#
# COMPACT_ATOMS: atom_id res chain seq x y z
N LEU A 1 -8.66 -1.19 -6.26
CA LEU A 1 -10.07 -0.88 -5.90
C LEU A 1 -10.14 0.53 -5.31
N LEU A 2 -11.13 1.32 -5.73
CA LEU A 2 -11.33 2.70 -5.27
C LEU A 2 -12.61 2.80 -4.42
N PRO A 3 -12.56 3.48 -3.27
CA PRO A 3 -13.76 3.72 -2.47
C PRO A 3 -14.70 4.69 -3.19
N LEU A 4 -15.99 4.45 -3.06
CA LEU A 4 -17.05 5.25 -3.64
C LEU A 4 -17.41 6.42 -2.73
N LYS A 5 -17.47 7.62 -3.31
CA LYS A 5 -17.84 8.84 -2.58
C LYS A 5 -19.33 9.10 -2.68
N ALA A 6 -19.90 9.70 -1.64
CA ALA A 6 -21.27 10.18 -1.70
C ALA A 6 -21.39 11.38 -2.66
N LYS A 7 -22.56 11.54 -3.29
CA LYS A 7 -22.89 12.75 -4.03
C LYS A 7 -23.05 13.94 -3.07
N LYS A 8 -22.83 15.15 -3.58
CA LYS A 8 -22.96 16.40 -2.79
C LYS A 8 -24.35 16.45 -2.14
N ARG A 9 -24.42 16.72 -0.83
CA ARG A 9 -25.65 16.76 -0.01
C ARG A 9 -26.41 15.42 0.12
N CYS A 10 -25.81 14.29 -0.25
CA CYS A 10 -26.42 12.96 -0.09
C CYS A 10 -25.64 12.10 0.91
N LYS A 11 -26.33 11.18 1.59
CA LYS A 11 -25.68 10.12 2.39
C LYS A 11 -25.25 8.97 1.47
N LEU A 12 -24.13 8.33 1.80
CA LEU A 12 -23.69 7.12 1.09
C LEU A 12 -24.63 5.95 1.43
N HIS A 13 -25.09 5.22 0.41
CA HIS A 13 -25.95 4.05 0.59
C HIS A 13 -25.27 3.01 1.51
N PRO A 14 -26.01 2.31 2.40
CA PRO A 14 -25.42 1.34 3.33
C PRO A 14 -24.56 0.27 2.65
N GLU A 15 -25.00 -0.28 1.52
CA GLU A 15 -24.24 -1.29 0.76
C GLU A 15 -22.89 -0.75 0.27
N LEU A 16 -22.85 0.51 -0.19
CA LEU A 16 -21.61 1.16 -0.63
C LEU A 16 -20.67 1.43 0.54
N LYS A 17 -21.20 1.60 1.76
CA LYS A 17 -20.36 1.68 2.97
C LYS A 17 -19.70 0.34 3.27
N VAL A 18 -20.44 -0.77 3.17
CA VAL A 18 -19.88 -2.13 3.35
C VAL A 18 -18.80 -2.40 2.31
N TYR A 19 -19.06 -2.07 1.04
CA TYR A 19 -18.06 -2.15 -0.03
C TYR A 19 -16.79 -1.34 0.28
N ASN A 20 -16.95 -0.09 0.72
CA ASN A 20 -15.81 0.75 1.10
C ASN A 20 -15.05 0.21 2.32
N GLN A 21 -15.75 -0.36 3.31
CA GLN A 21 -15.12 -0.99 4.47
C GLN A 21 -14.23 -2.16 4.05
N GLU A 22 -14.71 -3.01 3.13
CA GLU A 22 -13.94 -4.14 2.61
C GLU A 22 -12.69 -3.67 1.84
N ILE A 23 -12.81 -2.60 1.04
CA ILE A 23 -11.65 -1.97 0.40
C ILE A 23 -10.66 -1.44 1.44
N ASN A 24 -11.15 -0.78 2.48
CA ASN A 24 -10.30 -0.18 3.51
C ASN A 24 -9.57 -1.26 4.32
N LYS A 25 -10.20 -2.39 4.64
CA LYS A 25 -9.53 -3.53 5.28
C LYS A 25 -8.31 -3.99 4.49
N ARG A 26 -8.47 -4.19 3.18
CA ARG A 26 -7.36 -4.57 2.29
C ARG A 26 -6.29 -3.49 2.19
N ARG A 27 -6.67 -2.21 2.25
CA ARG A 27 -5.71 -1.09 2.23
C ARG A 27 -4.86 -1.02 3.49
N ILE A 28 -5.42 -1.29 4.66
CA ILE A 28 -4.69 -1.25 5.94
C ILE A 28 -3.51 -2.23 5.90
N GLU A 29 -3.72 -3.45 5.41
CA GLU A 29 -2.64 -4.43 5.24
C GLU A 29 -1.53 -3.90 4.33
N ILE A 30 -1.91 -3.32 3.18
CA ILE A 30 -0.96 -2.72 2.23
C ILE A 30 -0.24 -1.51 2.84
N GLU A 31 -0.92 -0.69 3.63
CA GLU A 31 -0.34 0.46 4.33
C GLU A 31 0.72 0.04 5.34
N HIS A 32 0.52 -1.06 6.06
CA HIS A 32 1.55 -1.62 6.95
C HIS A 32 2.80 -2.05 6.16
N VAL A 33 2.63 -2.72 5.02
CA VAL A 33 3.74 -3.10 4.14
C VAL A 33 4.48 -1.84 3.65
N PHE A 34 3.75 -0.83 3.19
CA PHE A 34 4.36 0.44 2.79
C PHE A 34 5.09 1.12 3.95
N GLY A 35 4.56 1.06 5.16
CA GLY A 35 5.23 1.56 6.37
C GLY A 35 6.62 0.93 6.55
N SER A 36 6.72 -0.39 6.45
CA SER A 36 8.00 -1.09 6.52
C SER A 36 8.93 -0.76 5.34
N LEU A 37 8.40 -0.65 4.12
CA LEU A 37 9.19 -0.32 2.94
C LEU A 37 9.73 1.11 2.94
N LYS A 38 9.05 2.04 3.61
CA LYS A 38 9.50 3.44 3.76
C LYS A 38 10.79 3.57 4.58
N THR A 39 11.10 2.61 5.46
CA THR A 39 12.37 2.54 6.21
C THR A 39 13.59 2.52 5.30
N PHE A 40 13.49 1.88 4.12
CA PHE A 40 14.58 1.82 3.15
C PHE A 40 14.79 3.13 2.38
N LYS A 41 13.95 4.15 2.62
CA LYS A 41 13.98 5.47 1.99
C LYS A 41 13.83 5.50 0.46
N ILE A 42 13.66 4.34 -0.17
CA ILE A 42 13.45 4.20 -1.62
C ILE A 42 12.14 4.85 -2.07
N LEU A 43 11.10 4.78 -1.23
CA LEU A 43 9.77 5.33 -1.53
C LEU A 43 9.52 6.71 -0.90
N THR A 44 10.27 7.10 0.14
CA THR A 44 10.04 8.37 0.87
C THR A 44 10.92 9.51 0.40
N GLU A 45 12.16 9.23 0.00
CA GLU A 45 13.14 10.24 -0.36
C GLU A 45 13.43 10.19 -1.87
N ARG A 46 14.05 11.27 -2.39
CA ARG A 46 14.55 11.23 -3.77
C ARG A 46 15.64 10.18 -3.89
N TYR A 47 15.41 9.22 -4.78
CA TYR A 47 16.37 8.19 -5.09
C TYR A 47 17.57 8.76 -5.85
N ARG A 48 18.74 8.85 -5.21
CA ARG A 48 19.97 9.43 -5.81
C ARG A 48 20.90 8.42 -6.50
N ASN A 49 20.55 7.14 -6.54
CA ASN A 49 21.37 6.10 -7.16
C ASN A 49 20.92 5.81 -8.61
N ARG A 50 21.76 5.15 -9.41
CA ARG A 50 21.47 4.83 -10.84
C ARG A 50 20.12 4.11 -10.96
N GLY A 51 19.18 4.72 -11.68
CA GLY A 51 17.79 4.28 -11.79
C GLY A 51 17.59 2.95 -12.53
N LYS A 52 18.55 2.53 -13.38
CA LYS A 52 18.46 1.30 -14.19
C LYS A 52 18.17 0.03 -13.37
N ARG A 53 18.55 -0.01 -12.09
CA ARG A 53 18.34 -1.16 -11.18
C ARG A 53 17.37 -0.87 -10.04
N LEU A 54 16.60 0.22 -10.09
CA LEU A 54 15.66 0.58 -9.02
C LEU A 54 14.63 -0.53 -8.79
N GLY A 55 14.01 -1.04 -9.87
CA GLY A 55 13.04 -2.14 -9.78
C GLY A 55 13.64 -3.41 -9.17
N LEU A 56 14.86 -3.79 -9.56
CA LEU A 56 15.53 -4.95 -8.96
C LEU A 56 15.80 -4.77 -7.46
N ARG A 57 16.31 -3.60 -7.05
CA ARG A 57 16.56 -3.30 -5.63
C ARG A 57 15.26 -3.33 -4.82
N PHE A 58 14.19 -2.77 -5.37
CA PHE A 58 12.87 -2.82 -4.75
C PHE A 58 12.35 -4.26 -4.62
N ASN A 59 12.45 -5.07 -5.68
CA ASN A 59 12.02 -6.47 -5.67
C ASN A 59 12.79 -7.32 -4.66
N LEU A 60 14.10 -7.09 -4.50
CA LEU A 60 14.91 -7.78 -3.50
C LEU A 60 14.46 -7.43 -2.08
N ILE A 61 14.22 -6.16 -1.80
CA ILE A 61 13.72 -5.71 -0.48
C ILE A 61 12.34 -6.30 -0.20
N ALA A 62 11.43 -6.26 -1.18
CA ALA A 62 10.11 -6.87 -1.05
C ALA A 62 10.20 -8.38 -0.82
N GLY A 63 11.12 -9.07 -1.51
CA GLY A 63 11.38 -10.49 -1.32
C GLY A 63 11.85 -10.84 0.09
N VAL A 64 12.80 -10.05 0.64
CA VAL A 64 13.25 -10.21 2.03
C VAL A 64 12.11 -9.99 3.01
N TYR A 65 11.34 -8.92 2.83
CA TYR A 65 10.19 -8.61 3.68
C TYR A 65 9.14 -9.74 3.66
N ASN A 66 8.81 -10.27 2.48
CA ASN A 66 7.86 -11.38 2.35
C ASN A 66 8.38 -12.66 3.03
N MET A 67 9.69 -12.92 2.95
CA MET A 67 10.31 -14.06 3.64
C MET A 67 10.24 -13.90 5.16
N GLU A 68 10.47 -12.69 5.69
CA GLU A 68 10.31 -12.40 7.11
C GLU A 68 8.85 -12.52 7.57
N LEU A 69 7.91 -12.04 6.76
CA LEU A 69 6.48 -12.13 7.04
C LEU A 69 6.02 -13.58 7.09
N SER A 70 6.51 -14.44 6.19
CA SER A 70 6.18 -15.88 6.18
C SER A 70 6.77 -16.67 7.35
N LYS A 71 7.79 -16.15 8.03
CA LYS A 71 8.42 -16.79 9.19
C LYS A 71 7.77 -16.40 10.52
N LYS A 72 6.94 -15.35 10.52
CA LYS A 72 6.11 -14.94 11.65
C LYS A 72 4.80 -15.72 11.65
#